data_AF-A0A2D4GBP9-F1
#
_entry.id   AF-A0A2D4GBP9-F1
#
_cell.length_a   1.000
_cell.length_b   1.000
_cell.length_c   1.000
_cell.angle_alpha   90.00
_cell.angle_beta   90.00
_cell.angle_gamma   90.00
#
_symmetry.space_group_name_H-M   'P 1'
#
loop_
_entity.id
_entity.type
_entity.pdbx_description
1 polymer ?
#
loop_
_entity_poly.entity_id
_entity_poly.type
_entity_poly.pdbx_seq_one_letter_code
_entity_poly.pdbx_strand_id
1 'polypeptide(L)'
;EERPIRLMLGTCPTKEDKEAFAIVSVPVSEIRDLDFANDASYMLSNVVDKMNEGFLSQNDRRFVIQLLEDLVFFVSDVPNNGQNVLDIVITKANRERQKLM
;
A
#
# COMPACT_ATOMS: atom_id res chain seq x y z
N GLU A 1 -25.54 -15.39 2.43
CA GLU A 1 -24.14 -14.95 2.63
C GLU A 1 -23.60 -15.54 3.91
N GLU A 2 -22.59 -16.41 3.80
CA GLU A 2 -21.87 -16.88 4.98
C GLU A 2 -21.03 -15.74 5.56
N ARG A 3 -21.10 -15.55 6.88
CA ARG A 3 -20.32 -14.53 7.58
C ARG A 3 -18.85 -14.93 7.57
N PRO A 4 -17.90 -13.97 7.54
CA PRO A 4 -16.48 -14.30 7.58
C PRO A 4 -16.13 -15.08 8.84
N ILE A 5 -15.48 -16.23 8.67
CA ILE A 5 -15.02 -17.11 9.75
C ILE A 5 -13.53 -16.86 9.97
N ARG A 6 -13.15 -16.51 11.19
CA ARG A 6 -11.73 -16.47 11.61
C ARG A 6 -11.38 -17.80 12.25
N LEU A 7 -10.46 -18.54 11.64
CA LEU A 7 -9.89 -19.74 12.23
C LEU A 7 -8.66 -19.34 13.05
N MET A 8 -8.55 -19.86 14.28
CA MET A 8 -7.39 -19.68 15.14
C MET A 8 -6.52 -20.93 15.03
N LEU A 9 -5.24 -20.75 14.72
CA LEU A 9 -4.25 -21.82 14.73
C LEU A 9 -3.68 -21.97 16.14
N GLY A 10 -3.54 -23.21 16.59
CA GLY A 10 -2.89 -23.59 17.85
C GLY A 10 -1.92 -24.73 17.62
N THR A 11 -1.13 -25.08 18.62
CA THR A 11 -0.26 -26.25 18.58
C THR A 11 -0.98 -27.46 19.21
N CYS A 12 -0.87 -28.62 18.59
CA CYS A 12 -1.41 -29.88 19.09
C CYS A 12 -0.29 -30.94 19.14
N PRO A 13 -0.20 -31.77 20.19
CA PRO A 13 0.78 -32.86 20.24
C PRO A 13 0.48 -33.99 19.24
N THR A 14 -0.73 -34.04 18.69
CA THR A 14 -1.16 -35.06 17.74
C THR A 14 -1.27 -34.44 16.35
N LYS A 15 -0.61 -35.04 15.36
CA LYS A 15 -0.61 -34.56 13.98
C LYS A 15 -1.88 -35.01 13.25
N GLU A 16 -2.61 -34.08 12.65
CA GLU A 16 -3.73 -34.41 11.76
C GLU A 16 -3.30 -34.23 10.29
N ASP A 17 -3.57 -35.20 9.41
CA ASP A 17 -3.18 -35.13 7.98
C ASP A 17 -3.88 -33.99 7.20
N LYS A 18 -4.82 -33.28 7.84
CA LYS A 18 -5.49 -32.10 7.29
C LYS A 18 -4.68 -30.80 7.45
N GLU A 19 -3.52 -30.85 8.10
CA GLU A 19 -2.67 -29.69 8.43
C GLU A 19 -1.57 -29.42 7.37
N ALA A 20 -1.75 -29.91 6.14
CA ALA A 20 -0.78 -29.67 5.07
C ALA A 20 -0.89 -28.22 4.56
N PHE A 21 0.12 -27.39 4.89
CA PHE A 21 0.25 -26.04 4.36
C PHE A 21 1.18 -26.02 3.14
N ALA A 22 0.75 -25.34 2.08
CA ALA A 22 1.62 -24.99 0.97
C ALA A 22 2.36 -23.69 1.28
N ILE A 23 3.66 -23.65 1.02
CA ILE A 23 4.41 -22.39 1.00
C ILE A 23 4.21 -21.79 -0.39
N VAL A 24 3.50 -20.66 -0.44
CA VAL A 24 3.27 -19.92 -1.68
C VAL A 24 4.19 -18.71 -1.69
N SER A 25 5.08 -18.63 -2.67
CA SER A 25 5.96 -17.48 -2.86
C SER A 25 5.18 -16.29 -3.42
N VAL A 26 5.41 -15.11 -2.85
CA VAL A 26 4.87 -13.85 -3.35
C VAL A 26 5.92 -13.16 -4.24
N PRO A 27 5.53 -12.56 -5.38
CA PRO A 27 6.45 -11.81 -6.22
C PRO A 27 7.10 -10.64 -5.48
N VAL A 28 8.40 -10.41 -5.70
CA VAL A 28 9.15 -9.29 -5.10
C VAL A 28 8.56 -7.92 -5.47
N SER A 29 7.90 -7.80 -6.61
CA SER A 29 7.16 -6.57 -6.97
C SER A 29 6.01 -6.27 -6.04
N GLU A 30 5.25 -7.30 -5.62
CA GLU A 30 4.10 -7.12 -4.74
C GLU A 30 4.54 -6.73 -3.33
N ILE A 31 5.65 -7.31 -2.85
CA ILE A 31 6.25 -6.91 -1.57
C ILE A 31 6.68 -5.44 -1.61
N ARG A 32 7.35 -5.02 -2.70
CA ARG A 32 7.77 -3.61 -2.88
C ARG A 32 6.58 -2.65 -2.97
N ASP A 33 5.52 -3.06 -3.67
CA ASP A 33 4.29 -2.25 -3.79
C ASP A 33 3.62 -2.09 -2.40
N LEU A 34 3.64 -3.14 -1.57
CA LEU A 34 3.13 -3.11 -0.20
C LEU A 34 4.00 -2.25 0.73
N ASP A 35 5.32 -2.37 0.65
CA ASP A 35 6.27 -1.55 1.43
C ASP A 35 6.07 -0.07 1.09
N PHE A 36 5.97 0.27 -0.21
CA PHE A 36 5.69 1.64 -0.65
C PHE A 36 4.38 2.18 -0.07
N ALA A 37 3.31 1.37 -0.08
CA ALA A 37 2.01 1.76 0.47
C ALA A 37 2.07 2.04 1.97
N ASN A 38 2.75 1.17 2.72
CA ASN A 38 2.94 1.33 4.16
C ASN A 38 3.78 2.57 4.49
N ASP A 39 4.89 2.77 3.79
CA ASP A 39 5.78 3.92 3.98
C ASP A 39 5.07 5.23 3.66
N ALA A 40 4.30 5.26 2.55
CA ALA A 40 3.50 6.41 2.17
C ALA A 40 2.45 6.75 3.24
N SER A 41 1.72 5.75 3.74
CA SER A 41 0.71 5.93 4.80
C SER A 41 1.34 6.49 6.09
N TYR A 42 2.48 5.95 6.50
CA TYR A 42 3.22 6.44 7.67
C TYR A 42 3.69 7.90 7.48
N MET A 43 4.28 8.20 6.32
CA MET A 43 4.77 9.54 6.01
C MET A 43 3.65 10.58 5.95
N LEU A 44 2.51 10.24 5.34
CA LEU A 44 1.33 11.11 5.32
C LEU A 44 0.76 11.32 6.73
N SER A 45 0.76 10.30 7.59
CA SER A 45 0.33 10.44 8.99
C SER A 45 1.21 11.44 9.75
N ASN A 46 2.53 11.33 9.64
CA ASN A 46 3.48 12.27 10.26
C ASN A 46 3.26 13.73 9.79
N VAL A 47 2.86 13.90 8.52
CA VAL A 47 2.57 15.22 7.95
C VAL A 47 1.29 15.78 8.54
N VAL A 48 0.25 14.97 8.68
CA VAL A 48 -1.02 15.35 9.31
C VAL A 48 -0.77 15.81 10.75
N ASP A 49 0.07 15.08 11.50
CA ASP A 49 0.44 15.47 12.86
C ASP A 49 1.12 16.84 12.91
N LYS A 50 2.11 17.08 12.05
CA LYS A 50 2.77 18.40 11.92
C LYS A 50 1.80 19.52 11.53
N MET A 51 0.83 19.23 10.66
CA MET A 51 -0.21 20.19 10.28
C MET A 51 -1.12 20.53 11.47
N ASN A 52 -1.47 19.56 12.30
CA ASN A 52 -2.25 19.76 13.51
C ASN A 52 -1.49 20.57 14.57
N GLU A 53 -0.16 20.41 14.64
CA GLU A 53 0.72 21.22 15.50
C GLU A 53 0.89 22.67 14.99
N GLY A 54 0.42 22.98 13.77
CA GLY A 54 0.40 24.32 13.21
C GLY A 54 1.70 24.74 12.52
N PHE A 55 2.66 23.82 12.32
CA PHE A 55 3.90 24.11 11.62
C PHE A 55 4.25 23.03 10.61
N LEU A 56 4.27 23.43 9.33
CA LEU A 56 4.72 22.60 8.22
C LEU A 56 5.72 23.40 7.39
N SER A 57 6.97 22.95 7.34
CA SER A 57 8.04 23.68 6.64
C SER A 57 7.84 23.63 5.12
N GLN A 58 8.53 24.52 4.39
CA GLN A 58 8.52 24.48 2.91
C GLN A 58 9.08 23.16 2.36
N ASN A 59 10.08 22.59 3.05
CA ASN A 59 10.63 21.30 2.66
C ASN A 59 9.60 20.17 2.88
N ASP A 60 8.90 20.15 4.02
CA ASP A 60 7.84 19.16 4.28
C ASP A 60 6.75 19.23 3.20
N ARG A 61 6.32 20.45 2.83
CA ARG A 61 5.36 20.66 1.75
C ARG A 61 5.85 20.10 0.43
N ARG A 62 7.11 20.36 0.07
CA ARG A 62 7.71 19.84 -1.17
C ARG A 62 7.75 18.30 -1.17
N PHE A 63 8.14 17.68 -0.05
CA PHE A 63 8.17 16.22 0.06
C PHE A 63 6.78 15.59 0.00
N VAL A 64 5.79 16.21 0.66
CA VAL A 64 4.39 15.77 0.60
C VAL A 64 3.84 15.81 -0.80
N ILE A 65 4.07 16.91 -1.52
CA ILE A 65 3.61 17.05 -2.90
C ILE A 65 4.24 15.96 -3.78
N GLN A 66 5.56 15.75 -3.66
CA GLN A 66 6.24 14.68 -4.40
C GLN A 66 5.66 13.29 -4.07
N LEU A 67 5.42 13.00 -2.79
CA LEU A 67 4.83 11.72 -2.37
C LEU A 67 3.41 11.54 -2.92
N LEU A 68 2.59 12.59 -2.91
CA LEU A 68 1.25 12.57 -3.50
C LEU A 68 1.31 12.32 -5.01
N GLU A 69 2.25 12.95 -5.71
CA GLU A 69 2.47 12.71 -7.14
C GLU A 69 2.86 11.25 -7.42
N ASP A 70 3.81 10.71 -6.65
CA ASP A 70 4.25 9.32 -6.77
C ASP A 70 3.10 8.33 -6.47
N LEU A 71 2.22 8.66 -5.52
CA LEU A 71 1.00 7.90 -5.24
C LEU A 71 0.02 7.88 -6.42
N VAL A 72 -0.17 8.99 -7.13
CA VAL A 72 -1.03 9.00 -8.33
C VAL A 72 -0.47 8.06 -9.40
N PHE A 73 0.85 8.11 -9.66
CA PHE A 73 1.49 7.19 -10.61
C PHE A 73 1.38 5.73 -10.17
N PHE A 74 1.58 5.47 -8.88
CA PHE A 74 1.45 4.13 -8.30
C PHE A 74 0.05 3.55 -8.51
N VAL A 75 -0.99 4.29 -8.11
CA VAL A 75 -2.40 3.85 -8.16
C VAL A 75 -2.93 3.74 -9.59
N SER A 76 -2.45 4.61 -10.48
CA SER A 76 -2.81 4.57 -11.91
C SER A 76 -2.09 3.48 -12.70
N ASP A 77 -1.09 2.81 -12.11
CA ASP A 77 -0.22 1.84 -12.77
C ASP A 77 0.46 2.42 -14.02
N VAL A 78 0.83 3.70 -13.96
CA VAL A 78 1.54 4.42 -15.01
C VAL A 78 2.96 4.70 -14.54
N PRO A 79 3.99 4.39 -15.34
CA PRO A 79 5.36 4.76 -14.99
C PRO A 79 5.48 6.27 -14.84
N ASN A 80 6.13 6.72 -13.76
CA ASN A 80 6.46 8.13 -13.60
C ASN A 80 7.45 8.56 -14.70
N ASN A 81 6.94 9.24 -15.71
CA ASN A 81 7.68 9.74 -16.88
C ASN A 81 7.85 11.28 -16.84
N GLY A 82 7.54 11.91 -15.71
CA GLY A 82 7.60 13.37 -15.55
C GLY A 82 6.43 14.13 -16.19
N GLN A 83 5.38 13.45 -16.66
CA GLN A 83 4.15 14.13 -17.05
C GLN A 83 3.43 14.74 -15.83
N ASN A 84 2.54 15.70 -16.06
CA ASN A 84 1.71 16.23 -14.99
C ASN A 84 0.73 15.16 -14.50
N VAL A 85 0.70 14.92 -13.18
CA VAL A 85 -0.16 13.89 -12.57
C VAL A 85 -1.65 14.14 -12.78
N LEU A 86 -2.05 15.39 -12.98
CA LEU A 86 -3.44 15.77 -13.22
C LEU A 86 -3.92 15.41 -14.64
N ASP A 87 -2.98 15.18 -15.56
CA ASP A 87 -3.27 14.81 -16.95
C ASP A 87 -3.32 13.28 -17.16
N ILE A 88 -3.09 12.49 -16.10
CA ILE A 88 -3.07 11.03 -16.16
C ILE A 88 -4.49 10.48 -16.43
N VAL A 89 -4.63 9.74 -17.53
CA VAL A 89 -5.87 9.04 -17.89
C VAL A 89 -5.74 7.55 -17.63
N ILE A 90 -6.57 7.02 -16.73
CA ILE A 90 -6.61 5.59 -16.41
C ILE A 90 -7.51 4.86 -17.43
N THR A 91 -6.88 4.12 -18.34
CA THR A 91 -7.61 3.32 -19.35
C THR A 91 -7.93 1.91 -18.86
N LYS A 92 -7.08 1.36 -17.99
CA LYS A 92 -7.26 0.05 -17.35
C LYS A 92 -6.84 0.14 -15.89
N ALA A 93 -7.79 -0.07 -14.98
CA ALA A 93 -7.51 -0.03 -13.55
C ALA A 93 -6.71 -1.26 -13.09
N ASN A 94 -5.65 -1.05 -12.31
CA ASN A 94 -4.96 -2.10 -11.57
C ASN A 94 -5.59 -2.23 -10.17
N ARG A 95 -6.54 -3.17 -10.05
CA ARG A 95 -7.30 -3.36 -8.79
C ARG A 95 -6.43 -3.87 -7.65
N GLU A 96 -5.36 -4.62 -7.93
CA GLU A 96 -4.49 -5.14 -6.87
C GLU A 96 -3.70 -3.99 -6.22
N ARG A 97 -3.12 -3.08 -7.02
CA ARG A 97 -2.47 -1.88 -6.48
C ARG A 97 -3.44 -0.92 -5.78
N GLN A 98 -4.63 -0.74 -6.34
CA GLN A 98 -5.65 0.11 -5.74
C GLN A 98 -6.11 -0.38 -4.37
N LYS A 99 -6.10 -1.69 -4.11
CA LYS A 99 -6.45 -2.26 -2.80
C LYS A 99 -5.38 -2.02 -1.72
N LEU A 100 -4.16 -1.64 -2.11
CA LEU A 100 -3.07 -1.35 -1.17
C LEU A 100 -3.21 0.02 -0.52
N MET A 101 -4.07 0.89 -1.06
CA MET A 101 -4.36 2.25 -0.58
C MET A 101 -5.78 2.32 0.00
#